data_AF-A0A7W0DT66-F1
#
_entry.id   AF-A0A7W0DT66-F1
#
_cell.length_a   1.000
_cell.length_b   1.000
_cell.length_c   1.000
_cell.angle_alpha   90.00
_cell.angle_beta   90.00
_cell.angle_gamma   90.00
#
_symmetry.space_group_name_H-M   'P 1'
#
loop_
_entity.id
_entity.type
_entity.pdbx_description
1 polymer ?
#
loop_
_entity_poly.entity_id
_entity_poly.type
_entity_poly.pdbx_seq_one_letter_code
_entity_poly.pdbx_strand_id
1 'polypeptide(L)'
;MFRRNRADREFREAQRAGQAVLAMHTEWPEAPAPVTAPAPAAPADTMVAPDFLPPDFRPVTRQDVEGFMMRWDLPLVIDGEVHACHCGAYRNWIVFNMRDDSVWLRCEAGHATEEPRLDTAWYNRNSLPVDAFHPTLEDGLRHLGR
;
A
#
# COMPACT_ATOMS: atom_id res chain seq x y z
N MET A 1 8.18 -37.17 30.71
CA MET A 1 8.85 -37.15 29.39
C MET A 1 7.92 -37.40 28.18
N PHE A 2 6.62 -37.68 28.36
CA PHE A 2 5.70 -38.06 27.26
C PHE A 2 4.98 -36.91 26.52
N ARG A 3 4.93 -35.69 27.08
CA ARG A 3 4.24 -34.54 26.44
C ARG A 3 5.01 -33.95 25.24
N ARG A 4 6.35 -34.00 25.27
CA ARG A 4 7.21 -33.52 24.17
C ARG A 4 7.04 -34.37 22.89
N ASN A 5 6.95 -35.69 23.02
CA ASN A 5 6.78 -36.59 21.87
C ASN A 5 5.43 -36.39 21.15
N ARG A 6 4.40 -36.00 21.89
CA ARG A 6 3.08 -35.70 21.31
C ARG A 6 3.11 -34.39 20.53
N ALA A 7 3.65 -33.33 21.12
CA ALA A 7 3.78 -32.03 20.47
C ALA A 7 4.65 -32.10 19.20
N ASP A 8 5.76 -32.84 19.24
CA ASP A 8 6.62 -33.06 18.07
C ASP A 8 5.90 -33.82 16.95
N ARG A 9 5.06 -34.79 17.30
CA ARG A 9 4.27 -35.54 16.33
C ARG A 9 3.20 -34.66 15.69
N GLU A 10 2.47 -33.91 16.51
CA GLU A 10 1.44 -32.96 16.06
C GLU A 10 2.04 -31.88 15.15
N PHE A 11 3.24 -31.37 15.47
CA PHE A 11 3.96 -30.41 14.64
C PHE A 11 4.34 -30.99 13.26
N ARG A 12 4.88 -32.22 13.22
CA ARG A 12 5.24 -32.89 11.95
C ARG A 12 4.02 -33.25 11.11
N GLU A 13 2.91 -33.63 11.75
CA GLU A 13 1.63 -33.89 11.08
C GLU A 13 1.08 -32.60 10.46
N ALA A 14 1.10 -31.48 11.20
CA ALA A 14 0.70 -30.17 10.68
C ALA A 14 1.60 -29.72 9.51
N GLN A 15 2.92 -29.95 9.60
CA GLN A 15 3.84 -29.62 8.52
C GLN A 15 3.56 -30.43 7.25
N ARG A 16 3.26 -31.73 7.38
CA ARG A 16 2.89 -32.60 6.25
C ARG A 16 1.56 -32.19 5.63
N ALA A 17 0.57 -31.84 6.45
CA ALA A 17 -0.72 -31.36 5.98
C ALA A 17 -0.57 -30.03 5.20
N GLY A 18 0.24 -29.09 5.71
CA GLY A 18 0.53 -27.83 5.01
C GLY A 18 1.24 -28.05 3.66
N GLN A 19 2.19 -28.98 3.58
CA GLN A 19 2.84 -29.35 2.33
C GLN A 19 1.87 -29.95 1.31
N ALA A 20 0.93 -30.79 1.75
CA ALA A 20 -0.09 -31.36 0.88
C ALA A 20 -1.01 -30.28 0.29
N VAL A 21 -1.43 -29.30 1.10
CA VAL A 21 -2.23 -28.16 0.63
C VAL A 21 -1.46 -27.32 -0.40
N LEU A 22 -0.18 -27.04 -0.15
CA LEU A 22 0.66 -26.29 -1.09
C LEU A 22 0.86 -27.04 -2.42
N ALA A 23 0.99 -28.36 -2.38
CA ALA A 23 1.08 -29.20 -3.58
C ALA A 23 -0.23 -29.25 -4.40
N MET A 24 -1.39 -28.97 -3.78
CA MET A 24 -2.64 -28.83 -4.53
C MET A 24 -2.72 -27.49 -5.28
N HIS A 25 -1.86 -26.52 -4.94
CA HIS A 25 -1.83 -25.19 -5.54
C HIS A 25 -0.58 -24.93 -6.40
N THR A 26 0.25 -25.96 -6.66
CA THR A 26 1.44 -25.82 -7.53
C THR A 26 1.14 -25.66 -9.01
N GLU A 27 -0.10 -25.88 -9.44
CA GLU A 27 -0.52 -25.67 -10.82
C GLU A 27 -0.94 -24.20 -11.00
N TRP A 28 0.05 -23.31 -11.09
CA TRP A 28 -0.17 -21.96 -11.60
C TRP A 28 -0.39 -22.07 -13.11
N PRO A 29 -1.49 -21.56 -13.69
CA PRO A 29 -1.68 -21.59 -15.13
C PRO A 29 -0.52 -20.82 -15.79
N GLU A 30 0.16 -21.47 -16.72
CA GLU A 30 1.28 -20.88 -17.43
C GLU A 30 0.85 -19.53 -18.04
N ALA A 31 1.64 -18.48 -17.78
CA ALA A 31 1.33 -17.16 -18.29
C ALA A 31 1.20 -17.27 -19.82
N PRO A 32 0.10 -16.78 -20.42
CA PRO A 32 -0.05 -16.84 -21.87
C PRO A 32 1.16 -16.15 -22.50
N ALA A 33 1.69 -16.78 -23.55
CA ALA A 33 2.83 -16.24 -24.29
C ALA A 33 2.59 -14.76 -24.62
N PRO A 34 3.63 -13.90 -24.53
CA PRO A 34 3.48 -12.49 -24.86
C PRO A 34 2.95 -12.38 -26.29
N VAL A 35 1.70 -11.94 -26.42
CA VAL A 35 1.13 -11.58 -27.71
C VAL A 35 1.92 -10.39 -28.21
N THR A 36 2.63 -10.57 -29.32
CA THR A 36 3.31 -9.47 -30.01
C THR A 36 2.24 -8.46 -30.42
N ALA A 37 2.21 -7.31 -29.75
CA ALA A 37 1.29 -6.24 -30.10
C ALA A 37 1.54 -5.81 -31.56
N PRO A 38 0.52 -5.84 -32.45
CA PRO A 38 0.68 -5.22 -33.75
C PRO A 38 0.89 -3.70 -33.57
N ALA A 39 1.77 -3.14 -34.39
CA ALA A 39 2.15 -1.73 -34.37
C ALA A 39 0.89 -0.82 -34.38
N PRO A 40 0.88 0.29 -33.62
CA PRO A 40 -0.27 1.18 -33.57
C PRO A 40 -0.48 1.84 -34.94
N ALA A 41 -1.62 1.54 -35.56
CA ALA A 41 -2.17 2.37 -36.62
C ALA A 41 -2.69 3.69 -36.01
N ALA A 42 -2.54 4.77 -36.76
CA ALA A 42 -2.91 6.15 -36.42
C ALA A 42 -4.36 6.30 -35.91
N PRO A 43 -4.67 7.36 -35.13
CA PRO A 43 -5.85 7.39 -34.27
C PRO A 43 -7.12 7.59 -35.11
N ALA A 44 -7.97 6.56 -35.15
CA ALA A 44 -9.37 6.73 -35.49
C ALA A 44 -10.16 6.91 -34.20
N ASP A 45 -11.01 7.94 -34.21
CA ASP A 45 -12.16 8.23 -33.35
C ASP A 45 -12.27 7.50 -32.02
N THR A 46 -12.31 8.31 -30.95
CA THR A 46 -12.80 8.06 -29.58
C THR A 46 -13.69 6.82 -29.45
N MET A 47 -13.07 5.64 -29.44
CA MET A 47 -13.70 4.42 -28.97
C MET A 47 -13.89 4.60 -27.47
N VAL A 48 -15.13 4.84 -27.05
CA VAL A 48 -15.54 4.63 -25.67
C VAL A 48 -15.21 3.18 -25.36
N ALA A 49 -14.08 2.96 -24.69
CA ALA A 49 -13.67 1.65 -24.26
C ALA A 49 -14.82 1.06 -23.43
N PRO A 50 -15.29 -0.16 -23.71
CA PRO A 50 -16.28 -0.80 -22.86
C PRO A 50 -15.73 -0.79 -21.44
N ASP A 51 -16.58 -0.40 -20.50
CA ASP A 51 -16.25 -0.35 -19.08
C ASP A 51 -16.01 -1.79 -18.57
N PHE A 52 -14.77 -2.24 -18.76
CA PHE A 52 -14.38 -3.65 -18.71
C PHE A 52 -14.26 -4.19 -17.27
N LEU A 53 -14.23 -3.30 -16.27
CA LEU A 53 -14.13 -3.67 -14.86
C LEU A 53 -15.07 -2.80 -14.02
N PRO A 54 -16.01 -3.41 -13.26
CA PRO A 54 -16.81 -2.65 -12.31
C PRO A 54 -15.89 -1.86 -11.37
N PRO A 55 -16.28 -0.64 -10.94
CA PRO A 55 -15.43 0.27 -10.19
C PRO A 55 -14.71 -0.38 -9.00
N ASP A 56 -15.40 -1.26 -8.27
CA ASP A 56 -14.86 -1.97 -7.09
C ASP A 56 -13.72 -2.96 -7.41
N PHE A 57 -13.54 -3.33 -8.69
CA PHE A 57 -12.50 -4.25 -9.16
C PHE A 57 -11.41 -3.56 -9.97
N ARG A 58 -11.48 -2.24 -10.13
CA ARG A 58 -10.41 -1.48 -10.77
C ARG A 58 -9.25 -1.33 -9.78
N PRO A 59 -7.98 -1.33 -10.27
CA PRO A 59 -6.85 -0.99 -9.42
C PRO A 59 -7.08 0.40 -8.81
N VAL A 60 -6.87 0.55 -7.50
CA VAL A 60 -6.89 1.85 -6.83
C VAL A 60 -5.94 2.78 -7.60
N THR A 61 -6.52 3.79 -8.22
CA THR A 61 -5.81 4.73 -9.07
C THR A 61 -5.21 5.83 -8.22
N ARG A 62 -4.27 6.57 -8.83
CA ARG A 62 -3.66 7.76 -8.23
C ARG A 62 -4.70 8.73 -7.65
N GLN A 63 -5.81 8.91 -8.36
CA GLN A 63 -6.91 9.81 -7.99
C GLN A 63 -7.71 9.32 -6.79
N ASP A 64 -7.66 8.02 -6.50
CA ASP A 64 -8.38 7.39 -5.39
C ASP A 64 -7.64 7.53 -4.05
N VAL A 65 -6.39 8.01 -4.05
CA VAL A 65 -5.57 8.25 -2.84
C VAL A 65 -5.17 9.72 -2.65
N GLU A 66 -5.66 10.60 -3.51
CA GLU A 66 -5.46 12.05 -3.42
C GLU A 66 -6.20 12.65 -2.20
N GLY A 67 -5.49 13.40 -1.35
CA GLY A 67 -6.05 14.02 -0.15
C GLY A 67 -6.21 13.06 1.04
N PHE A 68 -5.68 11.84 0.92
CA PHE A 68 -5.72 10.87 2.00
C PHE A 68 -4.56 11.04 2.97
N MET A 69 -4.81 10.59 4.20
CA MET A 69 -3.96 10.81 5.35
C MET A 69 -3.82 9.49 6.10
N MET A 70 -2.61 9.15 6.50
CA MET A 70 -2.37 7.95 7.30
C MET A 70 -1.45 8.24 8.47
N ARG A 71 -1.60 7.43 9.53
CA ARG A 71 -0.67 7.42 10.65
C ARG A 71 0.49 6.49 10.35
N TRP A 72 1.68 6.94 10.74
CA TRP A 72 2.90 6.16 10.70
C TRP A 72 3.57 6.19 12.07
N ASP A 73 3.25 5.19 12.90
CA ASP A 73 3.71 5.15 14.29
C ASP A 73 5.17 4.64 14.44
N LEU A 74 5.71 4.01 13.39
CA LEU A 74 7.10 3.51 13.36
C LEU A 74 8.11 4.64 13.04
N PRO A 75 9.41 4.46 13.30
CA PRO A 75 10.43 5.32 12.73
C PRO A 75 10.33 5.31 11.19
N LEU A 76 10.21 6.49 10.58
CA LEU A 76 10.15 6.60 9.13
C LEU A 76 11.57 6.50 8.57
N VAL A 77 11.82 5.48 7.75
CA VAL A 77 13.12 5.27 7.11
C VAL A 77 13.02 5.60 5.64
N ILE A 78 13.82 6.56 5.19
CA ILE A 78 13.86 7.04 3.80
C ILE A 78 15.30 6.93 3.32
N ASP A 79 15.52 6.20 2.22
CA ASP A 79 16.86 5.92 1.68
C ASP A 79 17.86 5.31 2.69
N GLY A 80 17.34 4.59 3.68
CA GLY A 80 18.15 3.97 4.74
C GLY A 80 18.42 4.87 5.95
N GLU A 81 17.96 6.13 5.94
CA GLU A 81 18.11 7.07 7.05
C GLU A 81 16.80 7.24 7.82
N VAL A 82 16.89 7.35 9.15
CA VAL A 82 15.72 7.67 9.98
C VAL A 82 15.39 9.14 9.82
N HIS A 83 14.24 9.42 9.21
CA HIS A 83 13.75 10.78 9.05
C HIS A 83 13.32 11.37 10.39
N ALA A 84 13.80 12.59 10.68
CA ALA A 84 13.49 13.32 11.90
C ALA A 84 13.08 14.76 11.56
N CYS A 85 12.08 15.26 12.27
CA CYS A 85 11.68 16.66 12.23
C CYS A 85 12.80 17.54 12.81
N HIS A 86 12.85 18.81 12.40
CA HIS A 86 13.73 19.80 13.03
C HIS A 86 13.48 19.97 14.55
N CYS A 87 12.34 19.54 15.08
CA CYS A 87 12.06 19.53 16.52
C CYS A 87 12.57 18.27 17.25
N GLY A 88 13.17 17.32 16.53
CA GLY A 88 13.69 16.06 17.09
C GLY A 88 12.68 14.89 17.12
N ALA A 89 11.43 15.10 16.72
CA ALA A 89 10.47 14.02 16.57
C ALA A 89 10.84 13.12 15.39
N TYR A 90 10.90 11.80 15.60
CA TYR A 90 11.32 10.83 14.57
C TYR A 90 10.28 9.71 14.33
N ARG A 91 9.15 9.72 15.05
CA ARG A 91 8.08 8.72 14.99
C ARG A 91 6.71 9.40 15.05
N ASN A 92 5.65 8.61 14.93
CA ASN A 92 4.25 9.05 15.04
C ASN A 92 3.90 10.15 14.03
N TRP A 93 4.35 9.95 12.80
CA TRP A 93 4.11 10.86 11.69
C TRP A 93 2.68 10.75 11.19
N ILE A 94 2.15 11.87 10.71
CA ILE A 94 0.98 11.88 9.83
C ILE A 94 1.51 12.14 8.43
N VAL A 95 1.21 11.23 7.52
CA VAL A 95 1.62 11.32 6.11
C VAL A 95 0.43 11.78 5.30
N PHE A 96 0.61 12.83 4.50
CA PHE A 96 -0.41 13.35 3.58
C PHE A 96 0.02 13.06 2.15
N ASN A 97 -0.91 12.58 1.33
CA ASN A 97 -0.75 12.53 -0.12
C ASN A 97 -1.53 13.68 -0.73
N MET A 98 -0.83 14.67 -1.28
CA MET A 98 -1.45 15.86 -1.85
C MET A 98 -1.84 15.63 -3.31
N ARG A 99 -2.72 16.47 -3.83
CA ARG A 99 -3.24 16.38 -5.22
C ARG A 99 -2.20 16.71 -6.30
N ASP A 100 -1.08 17.29 -5.90
CA ASP A 100 0.05 17.66 -6.77
C ASP A 100 1.20 16.65 -6.71
N ASP A 101 0.92 15.45 -6.21
CA ASP A 101 1.86 14.33 -6.08
C ASP A 101 2.90 14.49 -4.98
N SER A 102 2.84 15.59 -4.23
CA SER A 102 3.72 15.81 -3.09
C SER A 102 3.26 15.00 -1.88
N VAL A 103 4.22 14.42 -1.18
CA VAL A 103 3.98 13.78 0.12
C VAL A 103 4.47 14.70 1.22
N TRP A 104 3.60 14.97 2.17
CA TRP A 104 3.91 15.80 3.33
C TRP A 104 3.97 14.95 4.59
N LEU A 105 4.82 15.36 5.53
CA LEU A 105 5.00 14.74 6.83
C LEU A 105 4.69 15.75 7.92
N ARG A 106 3.81 15.41 8.85
CA ARG A 106 3.54 16.19 10.06
C ARG A 106 3.90 15.42 11.31
N CYS A 107 4.71 16.03 12.14
CA CYS A 107 5.09 15.48 13.44
C CYS A 107 4.03 15.75 14.52
N GLU A 108 4.16 15.11 15.69
CA GLU A 108 3.26 15.33 16.84
C GLU A 108 3.28 16.78 17.36
N ALA A 109 4.37 17.50 17.18
CA ALA A 109 4.48 18.93 17.54
C ALA A 109 3.75 19.86 16.54
N GLY A 110 3.22 19.31 15.44
CA GLY A 110 2.42 20.04 14.46
C GLY A 110 3.19 20.67 13.31
N HIS A 111 4.53 20.57 13.28
CA HIS A 111 5.31 20.97 12.11
C HIS A 111 5.01 20.06 10.93
N ALA A 112 4.71 20.67 9.78
CA ALA A 112 4.48 19.99 8.51
C ALA A 112 5.57 20.40 7.51
N THR A 113 6.14 19.43 6.81
CA THR A 113 7.11 19.65 5.73
C THR A 113 6.79 18.73 4.57
N GLU A 114 7.00 19.24 3.36
CA GLU A 114 7.08 18.39 2.18
C GLU A 114 8.33 17.50 2.30
N GLU A 115 8.21 16.23 1.91
CA GLU A 115 9.31 15.28 1.82
C GLU A 115 9.49 14.86 0.35
N PRO A 116 10.44 15.47 -0.38
CA PRO A 116 10.57 15.30 -1.84
C PRO A 116 11.03 13.90 -2.25
N ARG A 117 11.53 13.09 -1.32
CA ARG A 117 11.93 11.69 -1.59
C ARG A 117 10.74 10.73 -1.60
N LEU A 118 9.57 11.17 -1.14
CA LEU A 118 8.36 10.37 -1.09
C LEU A 118 7.36 10.87 -2.14
N ASP A 119 6.79 9.94 -2.89
CA ASP A 119 5.81 10.21 -3.94
C ASP A 119 4.49 9.49 -3.68
N THR A 120 3.46 9.80 -4.48
CA THR A 120 2.17 9.09 -4.44
C THR A 120 2.32 7.57 -4.54
N ALA A 121 3.30 7.09 -5.32
CA ALA A 121 3.52 5.66 -5.47
C ALA A 121 4.04 5.03 -4.17
N TRP A 122 4.92 5.71 -3.45
CA TRP A 122 5.35 5.31 -2.11
C TRP A 122 4.18 5.31 -1.15
N TYR A 123 3.35 6.35 -1.16
CA TYR A 123 2.18 6.42 -0.29
C TYR A 123 1.28 5.21 -0.51
N ASN A 124 0.85 4.95 -1.74
CA ASN A 124 -0.07 3.85 -2.07
C ASN A 124 0.48 2.46 -1.68
N ARG A 125 1.80 2.24 -1.84
CA ARG A 125 2.44 0.97 -1.44
C ARG A 125 2.46 0.74 0.06
N ASN A 126 2.47 1.81 0.84
CA ASN A 126 2.70 1.78 2.29
C ASN A 126 1.43 2.08 3.09
N SER A 127 0.43 2.70 2.47
CA SER A 127 -0.89 2.90 3.05
C SER A 127 -1.58 1.56 3.23
N LEU A 128 -2.02 1.30 4.46
CA LEU A 128 -2.99 0.26 4.76
C LEU A 128 -4.32 0.57 4.04
N PRO A 129 -5.29 -0.38 4.02
CA PRO A 129 -6.61 -0.12 3.44
C PRO A 129 -7.16 1.19 3.97
N VAL A 130 -7.32 2.13 3.05
CA VAL A 130 -7.61 3.50 3.42
C VAL A 130 -9.06 3.57 3.88
N ASP A 131 -9.27 4.05 5.09
CA ASP A 131 -10.52 3.94 5.84
C ASP A 131 -11.43 5.16 5.69
N ALA A 132 -10.90 6.33 5.31
CA ALA A 132 -11.70 7.52 5.06
C ALA A 132 -11.02 8.56 4.16
N PHE A 133 -11.79 9.17 3.25
CA PHE A 133 -11.43 10.41 2.57
C PHE A 133 -11.78 11.61 3.46
N HIS A 134 -10.89 12.61 3.53
CA HIS A 134 -11.12 13.82 4.30
C HIS A 134 -11.10 15.06 3.38
N PRO A 135 -12.18 15.87 3.37
CA PRO A 135 -12.26 17.04 2.51
C PRO A 135 -11.35 18.20 2.97
N THR A 136 -10.91 18.20 4.24
CA THR A 136 -10.02 19.20 4.82
C THR A 136 -8.94 18.56 5.69
N LEU A 137 -7.83 19.27 5.87
CA LEU A 137 -6.74 18.89 6.77
C LEU A 137 -7.25 18.69 8.20
N GLU A 138 -8.04 19.64 8.70
CA GLU A 138 -8.58 19.64 10.06
C GLU A 138 -9.51 18.45 10.30
N ASP A 139 -10.33 18.08 9.31
CA ASP A 139 -11.23 16.93 9.43
C ASP A 139 -10.46 15.61 9.51
N GLY A 140 -9.38 15.48 8.73
CA GLY A 140 -8.55 14.28 8.79
C GLY A 140 -7.68 14.21 10.04
N LEU A 141 -7.15 15.33 10.53
CA LEU A 141 -6.48 15.36 11.84
C LEU A 141 -7.43 14.93 12.97
N ARG A 142 -8.67 15.44 12.95
CA ARG A 142 -9.70 15.06 13.92
C ARG A 142 -10.01 13.56 13.85
N HIS A 143 -10.11 13.00 12.64
CA HIS A 143 -10.33 11.56 12.45
C HIS A 143 -9.18 10.71 13.01
N LEU A 144 -7.93 11.17 12.84
CA LEU A 144 -6.73 10.50 13.34
C LEU A 144 -6.46 10.74 14.84
N GLY A 145 -7.32 11.51 15.52
CA GLY A 145 -7.25 11.82 16.95
C GLY A 145 -6.17 12.83 17.30
N ARG A 146 -5.94 13.83 16.44
CA ARG A 146 -4.84 14.80 16.51
C ARG A 146 -5.34 16.24 16.47
#